data_AF-A0A961MQW0-F1
#
_entry.id   AF-A0A961MQW0-F1
#
_cell.length_a   1.000
_cell.length_b   1.000
_cell.length_c   1.000
_cell.angle_alpha   90.00
_cell.angle_beta   90.00
_cell.angle_gamma   90.00
#
_symmetry.space_group_name_H-M   'P 1'
#
loop_
_entity.id
_entity.type
_entity.pdbx_description
1 polymer ?
#
loop_
_entity_poly.entity_id
_entity_poly.type
_entity_poly.pdbx_seq_one_letter_code
_entity_poly.pdbx_strand_id
1 'polypeptide(L)'
;LVEKAEGLEAAKRALRFRPQSIAAFGLGCALVSGVWGGLQYGYFLKGVWPFITIDAEGNKHGLPFGSIFLFDLGVYFVVLGTVCGILFALEDVVSREADVEED
;
A
#
# COMPACT_ATOMS: atom_id res chain seq x y z
N LEU A 1 5.92 8.81 -13.71
CA LEU A 1 5.69 10.25 -14.00
C LEU A 1 6.88 11.09 -13.57
N VAL A 2 7.31 11.04 -12.31
CA VAL A 2 8.56 11.70 -11.86
C VAL A 2 9.80 11.09 -12.53
N GLU A 3 9.86 9.76 -12.63
CA GLU A 3 10.93 9.01 -13.32
C GLU A 3 11.13 9.46 -14.78
N LYS A 4 10.12 9.36 -15.63
CA LYS A 4 10.18 9.89 -17.00
C LYS A 4 10.53 11.38 -17.13
N ALA A 5 10.35 12.20 -16.09
CA ALA A 5 10.57 13.65 -16.16
C ALA A 5 11.95 14.06 -15.59
N GLU A 6 12.46 13.37 -14.57
CA GLU A 6 13.66 13.75 -13.82
C GLU A 6 14.73 12.63 -13.71
N GLY A 7 14.45 11.45 -14.27
CA GLY A 7 15.35 10.29 -14.29
C GLY A 7 15.19 9.33 -13.09
N LEU A 8 15.78 8.13 -13.23
CA LEU A 8 15.71 7.02 -12.26
C LEU A 8 16.12 7.44 -10.85
N GLU A 9 17.22 8.17 -10.71
CA GLU A 9 17.77 8.56 -9.40
C GLU A 9 16.89 9.59 -8.69
N ALA A 10 16.26 10.52 -9.42
CA ALA A 10 15.29 11.46 -8.87
C ALA A 10 14.02 10.73 -8.39
N ALA A 11 13.56 9.73 -9.14
CA ALA A 11 12.40 8.92 -8.77
C ALA A 11 12.67 8.01 -7.55
N LYS A 12 13.85 7.38 -7.48
CA LYS A 12 14.28 6.63 -6.29
C LYS A 12 14.37 7.54 -5.07
N ARG A 13 14.85 8.77 -5.23
CA ARG A 13 14.95 9.74 -4.12
C ARG A 13 13.59 10.30 -3.68
N ALA A 14 12.67 10.46 -4.62
CA ALA A 14 11.29 10.83 -4.34
C ALA A 14 10.57 9.71 -3.57
N LEU A 15 10.80 8.46 -3.95
CA LEU A 15 10.30 7.28 -3.25
C LEU A 15 11.25 6.89 -2.10
N ARG A 16 11.21 7.64 -1.00
CA ARG A 16 12.07 7.48 0.19
C ARG A 16 12.18 6.05 0.75
N PHE A 17 11.19 5.20 0.50
CA PHE A 17 11.17 3.80 0.94
C PHE A 17 11.32 2.86 -0.25
N ARG A 18 12.06 1.76 -0.06
CA ARG A 18 12.18 0.71 -1.07
C ARG A 18 10.78 0.21 -1.46
N PRO A 19 10.44 0.08 -2.75
CA PRO A 19 9.11 -0.35 -3.19
C PRO A 19 8.66 -1.68 -2.55
N GLN A 20 9.61 -2.62 -2.39
CA GLN A 20 9.39 -3.91 -1.74
C GLN A 20 8.96 -3.75 -0.27
N SER A 21 9.52 -2.78 0.45
CA SER A 21 9.16 -2.51 1.84
C SER A 21 7.75 -1.92 1.96
N ILE A 22 7.34 -1.06 1.02
CA ILE A 22 5.98 -0.53 0.93
C ILE A 22 5.00 -1.69 0.69
N ALA A 23 5.33 -2.60 -0.21
CA ALA A 23 4.48 -3.75 -0.51
C ALA A 23 4.35 -4.71 0.69
N ALA A 24 5.46 -5.02 1.37
CA ALA A 24 5.45 -5.86 2.56
C ALA A 24 4.64 -5.22 3.71
N PHE A 25 4.75 -3.90 3.89
CA PHE A 25 3.94 -3.17 4.86
C PHE A 25 2.45 -3.25 4.53
N GLY A 26 2.08 -3.01 3.27
CA GLY A 26 0.70 -3.15 2.80
C GLY A 26 0.11 -4.53 3.04
N LEU A 27 0.89 -5.59 2.77
CA LEU A 27 0.48 -6.97 3.04
C LEU A 27 0.24 -7.20 4.54
N GLY A 28 1.11 -6.65 5.39
CA GLY A 28 0.93 -6.66 6.84
C GLY A 28 -0.39 -5.99 7.27
N CYS A 29 -0.71 -4.82 6.73
CA CYS A 29 -1.97 -4.12 7.00
C CYS A 29 -3.21 -4.95 6.58
N ALA A 30 -3.16 -5.58 5.40
CA ALA A 30 -4.24 -6.44 4.91
C ALA A 30 -4.45 -7.67 5.82
N LEU A 31 -3.37 -8.30 6.28
CA LEU A 31 -3.42 -9.42 7.22
C LEU A 31 -4.00 -9.00 8.58
N VAL A 32 -3.53 -7.89 9.14
CA VAL A 32 -4.04 -7.36 10.41
C VAL A 32 -5.53 -7.04 10.32
N SER A 33 -5.99 -6.49 9.20
CA SER A 33 -7.41 -6.27 8.95
C SER A 33 -8.23 -7.57 8.96
N GLY A 34 -7.73 -8.62 8.29
CA GLY A 34 -8.41 -9.91 8.26
C GLY A 34 -8.47 -10.58 9.65
N VAL A 35 -7.37 -10.49 10.42
CA VAL A 35 -7.29 -10.98 11.80
C VAL A 35 -8.25 -10.21 12.71
N TRP A 36 -8.36 -8.89 12.52
CA TRP A 36 -9.31 -8.05 13.25
C TRP A 36 -10.77 -8.54 13.06
N GLY A 37 -11.15 -8.87 11.82
CA GLY A 37 -12.46 -9.49 11.53
C GLY A 37 -12.63 -10.85 12.22
N GLY A 38 -11.58 -11.67 12.22
CA GLY A 38 -11.57 -12.98 12.89
C GLY A 38 -11.75 -12.88 14.40
N LEU A 39 -11.08 -11.93 15.06
CA LEU A 39 -11.18 -11.72 16.50
C LEU A 39 -12.55 -11.19 16.93
N GLN A 40 -13.17 -10.32 16.13
CA GLN A 40 -14.45 -9.69 16.49
C GLN A 40 -15.67 -10.56 16.17
N TYR A 41 -15.63 -11.31 15.07
CA TYR A 41 -16.81 -12.03 14.55
C TYR A 41 -16.58 -13.51 14.29
N GLY A 42 -15.39 -14.05 14.56
CA GLY A 42 -15.06 -15.48 14.36
C GLY A 42 -14.76 -15.87 12.92
N TYR A 43 -14.82 -14.94 11.96
CA TYR A 43 -14.55 -15.19 10.55
C TYR A 43 -13.44 -14.26 10.04
N PHE A 44 -12.38 -14.83 9.47
CA PHE A 44 -11.32 -14.07 8.81
C PHE A 44 -11.88 -13.21 7.68
N LEU A 45 -11.35 -11.98 7.53
CA LEU A 45 -11.83 -10.97 6.57
C LEU A 45 -13.31 -10.59 6.73
N LYS A 46 -13.90 -10.81 7.92
CA LYS A 46 -15.20 -10.22 8.21
C LYS A 46 -15.07 -8.71 8.38
N GLY A 47 -15.83 -7.97 7.58
CA GLY A 47 -15.87 -6.52 7.64
C GLY A 47 -16.36 -6.00 8.99
N VAL A 48 -15.50 -5.26 9.69
CA VAL A 48 -15.81 -4.62 10.97
C VAL A 48 -16.04 -3.14 10.71
N TRP A 49 -17.21 -2.68 11.13
CA TRP A 49 -17.68 -1.30 10.96
C TRP A 49 -17.88 -0.65 12.33
N PRO A 50 -16.80 -0.30 13.06
CA PRO A 50 -16.94 0.43 14.31
C PRO A 50 -17.37 1.86 13.98
N PHE A 51 -18.53 2.26 14.48
CA PHE A 51 -18.99 3.64 14.42
C PHE A 51 -18.34 4.42 15.56
N ILE A 52 -17.51 5.42 15.22
CA ILE A 52 -16.63 6.12 16.17
C ILE A 52 -17.32 7.27 16.91
N THR A 53 -18.53 7.68 16.50
CA THR A 53 -19.31 8.69 17.21
C THR A 53 -20.71 8.17 17.56
N ILE A 54 -21.20 8.61 18.71
CA ILE A 54 -22.55 8.36 19.24
C ILE A 54 -23.22 9.73 19.25
N ASP A 55 -24.40 9.87 18.63
CA ASP A 55 -25.16 11.12 18.75
C ASP A 55 -25.70 11.33 20.18
N ALA A 56 -26.27 12.49 20.46
CA ALA A 56 -26.86 12.76 21.78
C ALA A 56 -28.10 11.88 22.08
N GLU A 57 -28.74 11.32 21.06
CA GLU A 57 -29.88 10.41 21.12
C GLU A 57 -29.50 8.90 21.24
N GLY A 58 -28.21 8.57 21.27
CA GLY A 58 -27.70 7.20 21.38
C GLY A 58 -27.57 6.42 20.07
N ASN A 59 -27.78 7.04 18.90
CA ASN A 59 -27.60 6.37 17.62
C ASN A 59 -26.11 6.35 17.22
N LYS A 60 -25.67 5.21 16.70
CA LYS A 60 -24.32 5.02 16.15
C LYS A 60 -24.21 5.76 14.82
N HIS A 61 -23.73 6.99 14.85
CA HIS A 61 -23.49 7.80 13.66
C HIS A 61 -22.07 8.32 13.73
N GLY A 62 -21.18 7.87 12.83
CA GLY A 62 -19.77 8.32 12.78
C GLY A 62 -19.01 7.82 11.58
N LEU A 63 -17.77 8.32 11.38
CA LEU A 63 -16.91 7.87 10.29
C LEU A 63 -16.63 6.37 10.44
N PRO A 64 -16.94 5.55 9.42
CA PRO A 64 -16.67 4.13 9.46
C PRO A 64 -15.17 3.86 9.27
N PHE A 65 -14.39 3.99 10.34
CA PHE A 65 -12.97 3.65 10.31
C PHE A 65 -12.79 2.18 10.70
N GLY A 66 -13.09 1.31 9.74
CA GLY A 66 -13.21 -0.13 9.94
C GLY A 66 -12.03 -0.95 9.44
N SER A 67 -12.12 -2.27 9.66
CA SER A 67 -11.15 -3.22 9.11
C SER A 67 -11.12 -3.16 7.58
N ILE A 68 -12.23 -2.85 6.93
CA ILE A 68 -12.33 -2.74 5.47
C ILE A 68 -11.46 -1.60 4.95
N PHE A 69 -11.51 -0.44 5.59
CA PHE A 69 -10.66 0.69 5.19
C PHE A 69 -9.16 0.34 5.33
N LEU A 70 -8.78 -0.32 6.43
CA LEU A 70 -7.40 -0.77 6.64
C LEU A 70 -6.99 -1.83 5.61
N PHE A 71 -7.92 -2.70 5.20
CA PHE A 71 -7.69 -3.70 4.15
C PHE A 71 -7.39 -3.03 2.81
N ASP A 72 -8.25 -2.10 2.38
CA ASP A 72 -8.10 -1.40 1.10
C ASP A 72 -6.82 -0.57 1.06
N LEU A 73 -6.49 0.10 2.17
CA LEU A 73 -5.22 0.82 2.30
C LEU A 73 -4.00 -0.12 2.22
N GLY A 74 -4.10 -1.30 2.83
CA GLY A 74 -3.08 -2.34 2.72
C GLY A 74 -2.88 -2.79 1.28
N VAL A 75 -3.97 -3.12 0.56
CA VAL A 75 -3.92 -3.51 -0.85
C VAL A 75 -3.35 -2.39 -1.71
N TYR A 76 -3.73 -1.13 -1.46
CA TYR A 76 -3.16 0.02 -2.16
C TYR A 76 -1.64 0.08 -2.04
N PHE A 77 -1.08 -0.08 -0.83
CA PHE A 77 0.36 -0.11 -0.63
C PHE A 77 1.05 -1.31 -1.30
N VAL A 78 0.41 -2.49 -1.29
CA VAL A 78 0.91 -3.67 -2.03
C VAL A 78 1.03 -3.36 -3.51
N VAL A 79 -0.02 -2.84 -4.13
CA VAL A 79 -0.06 -2.50 -5.56
C VAL A 79 0.98 -1.43 -5.87
N LEU A 80 0.99 -0.33 -5.11
CA LEU A 80 1.94 0.78 -5.30
C LEU A 80 3.39 0.30 -5.22
N GLY A 81 3.74 -0.42 -4.15
CA GLY A 81 5.10 -0.93 -3.95
C GLY A 81 5.51 -1.92 -5.03
N THR A 82 4.59 -2.78 -5.49
CA THR A 82 4.87 -3.76 -6.54
C THR A 82 5.09 -3.08 -7.90
N VAL A 83 4.22 -2.15 -8.28
CA VAL A 83 4.34 -1.43 -9.56
C VAL A 83 5.62 -0.60 -9.61
N CYS A 84 5.93 0.16 -8.55
CA CYS A 84 7.19 0.89 -8.47
C CYS A 84 8.41 -0.05 -8.48
N GLY A 85 8.32 -1.22 -7.84
CA GLY A 85 9.39 -2.21 -7.83
C GLY A 85 9.68 -2.79 -9.21
N ILE A 86 8.63 -3.14 -9.97
CA ILE A 86 8.75 -3.63 -11.35
C ILE A 86 9.34 -2.54 -12.25
N LEU A 87 8.82 -1.31 -12.15
CA LEU A 87 9.28 -0.19 -12.96
C LEU A 87 10.79 0.06 -12.77
N PHE A 88 11.25 0.17 -11.53
CA PHE A 88 12.67 0.40 -11.25
C PHE A 88 13.56 -0.78 -11.63
N ALA A 89 13.07 -2.01 -11.53
CA ALA A 89 13.83 -3.19 -11.96
C ALA A 89 14.01 -3.24 -13.48
N LEU A 90 12.97 -2.87 -14.25
CA LEU A 90 13.06 -2.81 -15.71
C LEU A 90 13.99 -1.70 -16.18
N GLU A 91 13.91 -0.52 -15.57
CA GLU A 91 14.74 0.62 -15.92
C GLU A 91 16.22 0.39 -15.59
N ASP A 92 16.52 -0.30 -14.48
CA ASP A 92 17.89 -0.71 -14.14
C ASP A 92 18.51 -1.62 -15.21
N VAL A 93 17.72 -2.52 -15.79
CA VAL A 93 18.17 -3.39 -16.89
C VAL A 93 18.42 -2.58 -18.16
N VAL A 94 17.49 -1.70 -18.54
CA VAL A 94 17.62 -0.86 -19.75
C VAL A 94 18.81 0.09 -19.64
N SER A 95 19.01 0.72 -18.48
CA SER A 95 20.15 1.63 -18.27
C SER A 95 21.48 0.89 -18.40
N ARG A 96 21.57 -0.34 -17.89
CA ARG A 96 22.78 -1.16 -17.98
C ARG A 96 23.10 -1.63 -19.40
N GLU A 97 22.09 -1.86 -20.23
CA GLU A 97 22.32 -2.20 -21.65
C GLU A 97 22.88 -1.01 -22.44
N ALA A 98 22.39 0.21 -22.16
CA ALA A 98 22.88 1.43 -22.79
C ALA A 98 24.36 1.72 -22.48
N ASP A 99 24.78 1.53 -21.22
CA ASP A 99 26.18 1.72 -20.82
C ASP A 99 27.14 0.73 -21.53
N VAL A 100 26.66 -0.47 -21.86
CA VAL A 100 27.47 -1.51 -22.55
C VAL A 100 27.61 -1.23 -24.05
N GLU A 101 26.67 -0.52 -24.67
CA GLU A 101 26.76 -0.14 -26.09
C GLU A 101 27.69 1.06 -26.34
N GLU A 102 27.99 1.88 -25.32
CA GLU A 102 28.89 3.03 -25.43
C GLU A 102 30.39 2.70 -25.26
N ASP A 103 30.72 1.52 -24.70
CA ASP A 103 32.09 0.99 -24.50
C ASP A 103 32.61 0.14 -25.68
#